data_AF-A0AAD7QA91-F1
#
_entry.id   AF-A0AAD7QA91-F1
#
_cell.length_a   1.000
_cell.length_b   1.000
_cell.length_c   1.000
_cell.angle_alpha   90.00
_cell.angle_beta   90.00
_cell.angle_gamma   90.00
#
_symmetry.space_group_name_H-M   'P 1'
#
loop_
_entity.id
_entity.type
_entity.pdbx_description
1 polymer ?
#
loop_
_entity_poly.entity_id
_entity_poly.type
_entity_poly.pdbx_seq_one_letter_code
_entity_poly.pdbx_strand_id
1 'polypeptide(L)'
;MVASITAGNFAILFVFLFSGFIIKQPSMPGWLKWVFWLSPLTYGEIGLSLNEFLAPRWKKMLATSNTIGEETLESRGLDFPGFHYWISLGSLFGFTIVFNVGFVLALSYLKSPGSFRAIISFEKLTQMQGSEGSQDSAYMVKKSKFPKDNVGPRKG
;
A
#
# COMPACT_ATOMS: atom_id res chain seq x y z
N MET A 1 3.31 8.63 -10.91
CA MET A 1 3.24 9.00 -9.48
C MET A 1 1.94 9.73 -9.15
N VAL A 2 1.60 10.84 -9.83
CA VAL A 2 0.33 11.56 -9.57
C VAL A 2 -0.91 10.71 -9.88
N ALA A 3 -0.98 10.08 -11.06
CA ALA A 3 -2.14 9.27 -11.45
C ALA A 3 -2.45 8.11 -10.48
N SER A 4 -1.41 7.43 -9.96
CA SER A 4 -1.56 6.32 -9.02
C SER A 4 -2.03 6.78 -7.63
N ILE A 5 -1.53 7.92 -7.15
CA ILE A 5 -1.98 8.51 -5.87
C ILE A 5 -3.44 8.95 -5.99
N THR A 6 -3.79 9.64 -7.07
CA THR A 6 -5.16 10.08 -7.33
C THR A 6 -6.11 8.90 -7.41
N ALA A 7 -5.77 7.84 -8.16
CA ALA A 7 -6.57 6.62 -8.24
C ALA A 7 -6.74 5.93 -6.87
N GLY A 8 -5.67 5.84 -6.09
CA GLY A 8 -5.71 5.28 -4.73
C GLY A 8 -6.62 6.09 -3.80
N ASN A 9 -6.54 7.42 -3.84
CA ASN A 9 -7.41 8.29 -3.05
C ASN A 9 -8.88 8.15 -3.44
N PHE A 10 -9.19 8.11 -4.74
CA PHE A 10 -10.55 7.85 -5.20
C PHE A 10 -11.06 6.48 -4.76
N ALA A 11 -10.22 5.44 -4.78
CA ALA A 11 -10.58 4.13 -4.28
C ALA A 11 -10.91 4.14 -2.78
N ILE A 12 -10.08 4.78 -1.96
CA ILE A 12 -10.32 4.90 -0.51
C ILE A 12 -11.61 5.68 -0.23
N LEU A 13 -11.82 6.82 -0.91
CA LEU A 13 -13.04 7.62 -0.77
C LEU A 13 -14.29 6.84 -1.17
N PHE A 14 -14.21 6.07 -2.26
CA PHE A 14 -15.29 5.21 -2.70
C PHE A 14 -15.63 4.14 -1.64
N VAL A 15 -14.62 3.45 -1.11
CA VAL A 15 -14.79 2.45 -0.04
C VAL A 15 -15.37 3.07 1.24
N PHE A 16 -14.97 4.30 1.58
CA PHE A 16 -15.49 5.03 2.73
C PHE A 16 -16.94 5.51 2.54
N LEU A 17 -17.32 5.92 1.33
CA LEU A 17 -18.68 6.38 1.04
C LEU A 17 -19.70 5.25 1.13
N PHE A 18 -19.32 4.07 0.66
CA PHE A 18 -20.19 2.88 0.60
C PHE A 18 -19.96 1.89 1.76
N SER A 19 -19.25 2.29 2.83
CA SER A 19 -19.00 1.41 3.97
C SER A 19 -20.22 1.21 4.90
N GLY A 20 -21.27 2.03 4.75
CA GLY A 20 -22.40 2.08 5.70
C GLY A 20 -22.42 3.36 6.55
N PHE A 21 -21.25 3.99 6.69
CA PHE A 21 -21.09 5.11 7.62
C PHE A 21 -21.77 6.39 7.12
N ILE A 22 -21.53 6.76 5.85
CA ILE A 22 -22.15 7.91 5.21
C ILE A 22 -23.53 7.54 4.67
N ILE A 23 -23.60 6.49 3.85
CA ILE A 23 -24.83 6.00 3.23
C ILE A 23 -25.25 4.74 3.96
N LYS A 24 -26.46 4.74 4.53
CA LYS A 24 -27.04 3.55 5.19
C LYS A 24 -27.22 2.44 4.16
N GLN A 25 -26.81 1.22 4.51
CA GLN A 25 -26.95 0.02 3.68
C GLN A 25 -28.38 -0.20 3.11
N PRO A 26 -29.48 -0.05 3.88
CA PRO A 26 -30.83 -0.25 3.34
C PRO A 26 -31.21 0.75 2.24
N SER A 27 -30.61 1.95 2.25
CA SER A 27 -30.87 3.00 1.26
C SER A 27 -30.03 2.86 -0.02
N MET A 28 -29.07 1.92 -0.07
CA MET A 28 -28.24 1.70 -1.25
C MET A 28 -29.02 0.96 -2.34
N PRO A 29 -28.85 1.33 -3.63
CA PRO A 29 -29.45 0.58 -4.72
C PRO A 29 -28.85 -0.84 -4.77
N GLY A 30 -29.68 -1.83 -5.14
CA GLY A 30 -29.33 -3.26 -5.02
C GLY A 30 -28.01 -3.67 -5.68
N TRP A 31 -27.66 -3.04 -6.81
CA TRP A 31 -26.41 -3.31 -7.52
C TRP A 31 -25.16 -2.81 -6.78
N LEU A 32 -25.28 -1.79 -5.91
CA LEU A 32 -24.19 -1.30 -5.06
C LEU A 32 -24.09 -2.02 -3.71
N LYS A 33 -25.11 -2.76 -3.29
CA LYS A 33 -25.11 -3.44 -1.97
C LYS A 33 -23.94 -4.43 -1.80
N TRP A 34 -23.41 -4.97 -2.89
CA TRP A 34 -22.23 -5.87 -2.82
C TRP A 34 -20.94 -5.14 -2.45
N VAL A 35 -20.81 -3.85 -2.80
CA VAL A 35 -19.64 -3.02 -2.45
C VAL A 35 -19.55 -2.85 -0.94
N PHE A 36 -20.69 -2.67 -0.28
CA PHE A 36 -20.78 -2.64 1.17
C PHE A 36 -20.17 -3.92 1.77
N TRP A 37 -20.57 -5.11 1.30
CA TRP A 37 -20.03 -6.37 1.81
C TRP A 37 -18.57 -6.66 1.44
N LEU A 38 -18.02 -5.97 0.43
CA LEU A 38 -16.62 -6.09 0.03
C LEU A 38 -15.69 -5.16 0.83
N SER A 39 -16.25 -4.16 1.50
CA SER A 39 -15.49 -3.16 2.25
C SER A 39 -15.08 -3.69 3.64
N PRO A 40 -13.79 -3.69 4.01
CA PRO A 40 -13.38 -4.02 5.37
C PRO A 40 -13.95 -3.02 6.40
N LEU A 41 -14.20 -1.76 5.99
CA LEU A 41 -14.76 -0.73 6.88
C LEU A 41 -16.19 -1.06 7.32
N THR A 42 -16.97 -1.70 6.46
CA THR A 42 -18.33 -2.14 6.78
C THR A 42 -18.36 -3.08 7.97
N TYR A 43 -17.46 -4.06 7.98
CA TYR A 43 -17.36 -4.98 9.10
C TYR A 43 -16.88 -4.25 10.36
N GLY A 44 -15.95 -3.30 10.23
CA GLY A 44 -15.56 -2.41 11.33
C GLY A 44 -16.75 -1.66 11.96
N GLU A 45 -17.59 -1.05 11.13
CA GLU A 45 -18.80 -0.34 11.61
C GLU A 45 -19.78 -1.28 12.30
N ILE A 46 -20.12 -2.42 11.68
CA ILE A 46 -21.03 -3.41 12.27
C ILE A 46 -20.48 -3.92 13.61
N GLY A 47 -19.21 -4.30 13.66
CA GLY A 47 -18.59 -4.84 14.88
C GLY A 47 -18.52 -3.82 16.02
N LEU A 48 -18.13 -2.59 15.72
CA LEU A 48 -18.06 -1.51 16.70
C LEU A 48 -19.44 -1.10 17.19
N SER A 49 -20.41 -0.91 16.29
CA SER A 49 -21.78 -0.54 16.65
C SER A 49 -22.45 -1.61 17.50
N LEU A 50 -22.34 -2.89 17.13
CA LEU A 50 -22.90 -3.97 17.94
C LEU A 50 -22.22 -4.06 19.31
N ASN A 51 -20.89 -3.93 19.38
CA ASN A 51 -20.16 -3.97 20.65
C ASN A 51 -20.58 -2.83 21.60
N GLU A 52 -20.75 -1.62 21.07
CA GLU A 52 -21.14 -0.46 21.88
C GLU A 52 -22.62 -0.53 22.27
N PHE A 53 -23.53 -0.66 21.29
CA PHE A 53 -24.97 -0.51 21.53
C PHE A 53 -25.64 -1.73 22.19
N LEU A 54 -25.02 -2.91 22.16
CA LEU A 54 -25.49 -4.06 22.94
C LEU A 54 -24.97 -4.06 24.39
N ALA A 55 -24.06 -3.14 24.74
CA ALA A 55 -23.50 -3.08 26.08
C ALA A 55 -24.57 -2.71 27.13
N PRO A 56 -24.43 -3.16 28.40
CA PRO A 56 -25.44 -2.94 29.45
C PRO A 56 -25.86 -1.47 29.66
N ARG A 57 -24.94 -0.52 29.39
CA ARG A 57 -25.19 0.92 29.53
C ARG A 57 -26.27 1.45 28.56
N TRP A 58 -26.45 0.78 27.41
CA TRP A 58 -27.44 1.12 26.39
C TRP A 58 -28.76 0.34 26.54
N LYS A 59 -28.84 -0.59 27.50
CA LYS A 59 -30.03 -1.39 27.81
C LYS A 59 -31.09 -0.65 28.64
N LYS A 60 -31.23 0.65 28.42
CA LYS A 60 -32.36 1.40 28.98
C LYS A 60 -33.59 1.06 28.15
N MET A 61 -34.59 0.49 28.80
CA MET A 61 -35.83 0.07 28.15
C MET A 61 -36.64 1.32 27.77
N LEU A 62 -36.98 1.44 26.48
CA LEU A 62 -37.94 2.44 26.03
C LEU A 62 -39.37 1.97 26.35
N ALA A 63 -40.31 2.90 26.28
CA ALA A 63 -41.74 2.60 26.40
C ALA A 63 -42.23 1.57 25.34
N THR A 64 -41.47 1.38 24.26
CA THR A 64 -41.77 0.51 23.10
C THR A 64 -41.13 -0.88 23.20
N SER A 65 -40.72 -1.36 24.40
CA SER A 65 -40.08 -2.67 24.66
C SER A 65 -38.64 -2.87 24.12
N ASN A 66 -38.19 -2.04 23.19
CA ASN A 66 -36.81 -2.04 22.68
C ASN A 66 -35.84 -1.29 23.62
N THR A 67 -34.54 -1.59 23.50
CA THR A 67 -33.49 -0.82 24.18
C THR A 67 -33.07 0.39 23.35
N ILE A 68 -32.55 1.45 23.99
CA ILE A 68 -32.04 2.63 23.28
C ILE A 68 -30.95 2.24 22.26
N GLY A 69 -30.11 1.25 22.60
CA GLY A 69 -29.10 0.74 21.68
C GLY A 69 -29.70 0.10 20.43
N GLU A 70 -30.76 -0.68 20.58
CA GLU A 70 -31.43 -1.39 19.48
C GLU A 70 -32.15 -0.44 18.52
N GLU A 71 -32.88 0.55 19.05
CA GLU A 71 -33.47 1.63 18.22
C GLU A 71 -32.39 2.41 17.46
N THR A 72 -31.23 2.65 18.10
CA THR A 72 -30.12 3.37 17.45
C THR A 72 -29.56 2.55 16.28
N LEU A 73 -29.37 1.24 16.48
CA LEU A 73 -28.91 0.32 15.43
C LEU A 73 -29.93 0.24 14.28
N GLU A 74 -31.21 0.08 14.59
CA GLU A 74 -32.29 0.02 13.60
C GLU A 74 -32.38 1.32 12.79
N SER A 75 -32.32 2.48 13.45
CA SER A 75 -32.35 3.78 12.79
C SER A 75 -31.18 3.97 11.81
N ARG A 76 -30.05 3.30 12.04
CA ARG A 76 -28.85 3.34 11.20
C ARG A 76 -28.84 2.22 10.14
N GLY A 77 -29.76 1.26 10.20
CA GLY A 77 -29.78 0.08 9.33
C GLY A 77 -28.67 -0.92 9.67
N LEU A 78 -28.34 -1.02 10.96
CA LEU A 78 -27.31 -1.89 11.53
C LEU A 78 -27.90 -2.87 12.56
N ASP A 79 -29.19 -3.20 12.42
CA ASP A 79 -29.97 -4.14 13.24
C ASP A 79 -29.57 -5.61 13.00
N PHE A 80 -28.26 -5.87 13.03
CA PHE A 80 -27.73 -7.21 12.85
C PHE A 80 -27.80 -8.03 14.16
N PRO A 81 -28.12 -9.33 14.09
CA PRO A 81 -28.02 -10.22 15.22
C PRO A 81 -26.61 -10.19 15.85
N GLY A 82 -26.50 -10.30 17.18
CA GLY A 82 -25.23 -10.20 17.90
C GLY A 82 -24.11 -11.14 17.44
N PHE A 83 -24.42 -12.27 16.78
CA PHE A 83 -23.42 -13.13 16.14
C PHE A 83 -22.60 -12.43 15.04
N HIS A 84 -23.15 -11.39 14.41
CA HIS A 84 -22.44 -10.60 13.39
C HIS A 84 -21.22 -9.86 13.93
N TYR A 85 -21.12 -9.67 15.25
CA TYR A 85 -19.89 -9.21 15.89
C TYR A 85 -18.72 -10.15 15.59
N TRP A 86 -18.93 -11.46 15.72
CA TRP A 86 -17.90 -12.47 15.45
C TRP A 86 -17.59 -12.60 13.95
N ILE A 87 -18.62 -12.48 13.11
CA ILE A 87 -18.43 -12.44 11.64
C ILE A 87 -17.56 -11.24 11.27
N SER A 88 -17.84 -10.06 11.84
CA SER A 88 -17.07 -8.84 11.61
C SER A 88 -15.60 -9.02 12.03
N LEU A 89 -15.37 -9.59 13.21
CA LEU A 89 -14.01 -9.84 13.69
C LEU A 89 -13.26 -10.81 12.77
N GLY A 90 -13.91 -11.90 12.37
CA GLY A 90 -13.35 -12.89 11.45
C GLY A 90 -13.07 -12.32 10.06
N SER A 91 -13.98 -11.52 9.50
CA SER A 91 -13.81 -10.92 8.19
C SER A 91 -12.67 -9.90 8.17
N LEU A 92 -12.54 -9.05 9.19
CA LEU A 92 -11.44 -8.09 9.32
C LEU A 92 -10.07 -8.79 9.34
N PHE A 93 -9.98 -9.90 10.07
CA PHE A 93 -8.77 -10.73 10.08
C PHE A 93 -8.53 -11.38 8.71
N GLY A 94 -9.57 -11.90 8.08
CA GLY A 94 -9.53 -12.45 6.72
C GLY A 94 -9.06 -11.43 5.68
N PHE A 95 -9.62 -10.22 5.67
CA PHE A 95 -9.20 -9.13 4.80
C PHE A 95 -7.75 -8.74 5.03
N THR A 96 -7.30 -8.73 6.29
CA THR A 96 -5.89 -8.46 6.61
C THR A 96 -4.97 -9.49 5.96
N ILE A 97 -5.29 -10.79 6.06
CA ILE A 97 -4.53 -11.84 5.39
C ILE A 97 -4.57 -11.67 3.87
N VAL A 98 -5.76 -11.47 3.29
CA VAL A 98 -5.95 -11.31 1.85
C VAL A 98 -5.16 -10.12 1.30
N PHE A 99 -5.21 -8.96 1.96
CA PHE A 99 -4.45 -7.77 1.53
C PHE A 99 -2.95 -7.97 1.69
N ASN A 100 -2.49 -8.62 2.76
CA ASN A 100 -1.07 -8.93 2.93
C ASN A 100 -0.57 -9.90 1.86
N VAL A 101 -1.30 -10.99 1.60
CA VAL A 101 -0.96 -11.94 0.54
C VAL A 101 -0.99 -11.25 -0.82
N GLY A 102 -2.03 -10.49 -1.12
CA GLY A 102 -2.15 -9.71 -2.35
C GLY A 102 -0.99 -8.72 -2.53
N PHE A 103 -0.55 -8.08 -1.44
CA PHE A 103 0.62 -7.20 -1.45
C PHE A 103 1.93 -7.96 -1.72
N VAL A 104 2.13 -9.11 -1.08
CA VAL A 104 3.31 -9.98 -1.34
C VAL A 104 3.31 -10.46 -2.79
N LEU A 105 2.17 -10.92 -3.31
CA LEU A 105 2.04 -11.34 -4.72
C LEU A 105 2.26 -10.16 -5.66
N ALA A 106 1.73 -8.98 -5.33
CA ALA A 106 1.98 -7.76 -6.10
C ALA A 106 3.47 -7.46 -6.16
N LEU A 107 4.20 -7.50 -5.03
CA LEU A 107 5.66 -7.30 -5.04
C LEU A 107 6.42 -8.41 -5.77
N SER A 108 5.93 -9.66 -5.71
CA SER A 108 6.55 -10.81 -6.36
C SER A 108 6.38 -10.79 -7.88
N TYR A 109 5.19 -10.43 -8.38
CA TYR A 109 4.84 -10.48 -9.80
C TYR A 109 4.90 -9.14 -10.52
N LEU A 110 4.70 -8.00 -9.84
CA LEU A 110 4.96 -6.68 -10.41
C LEU A 110 6.48 -6.53 -10.49
N LYS A 111 7.01 -6.92 -11.65
CA LYS A 111 8.40 -6.81 -12.13
C LYS A 111 9.29 -6.05 -11.14
N SER A 112 10.08 -6.80 -10.37
CA SER A 112 11.14 -6.26 -9.52
C SER A 112 11.85 -5.14 -10.28
N PRO A 113 11.86 -3.89 -9.77
CA PRO A 113 12.51 -2.77 -10.44
C PRO A 113 14.01 -3.04 -10.58
N GLY A 114 14.39 -3.69 -11.68
CA GLY A 114 15.70 -3.75 -12.29
C GLY A 114 16.92 -3.59 -11.39
N SER A 115 17.09 -4.42 -10.36
CA SER A 115 18.41 -4.55 -9.70
C SER A 115 19.51 -4.92 -10.70
N PHE A 116 19.16 -5.45 -11.89
CA PHE A 116 20.12 -5.72 -12.95
C PHE A 116 20.54 -4.52 -13.80
N ARG A 117 19.76 -3.42 -13.89
CA ARG A 117 20.13 -2.31 -14.80
C ARG A 117 21.24 -1.40 -14.24
N ALA A 118 21.19 -1.10 -12.94
CA ALA A 118 22.23 -0.29 -12.29
C ALA A 118 23.55 -1.07 -12.13
N ILE A 119 23.46 -2.37 -11.85
CA ILE A 119 24.63 -3.24 -11.71
C ILE A 119 25.37 -3.40 -13.05
N ILE A 120 24.65 -3.62 -14.16
CA ILE A 120 25.27 -3.74 -15.50
C ILE A 120 25.96 -2.42 -15.93
N SER A 121 25.38 -1.25 -15.61
CA SER A 121 26.05 0.03 -15.89
C SER A 121 27.31 0.24 -15.04
N PHE A 122 27.29 -0.18 -13.77
CA PHE A 122 28.44 -0.06 -12.89
C PHE A 122 29.59 -0.99 -13.31
N GLU A 123 29.26 -2.22 -13.74
CA GLU A 123 30.23 -3.16 -14.30
C GLU A 123 30.87 -2.61 -15.59
N LYS A 124 30.06 -2.05 -16.50
CA LYS A 124 30.55 -1.37 -17.71
C LYS A 124 31.47 -0.18 -17.39
N LEU A 125 31.13 0.64 -16.41
CA LEU A 125 31.96 1.78 -15.97
C LEU A 125 33.26 1.32 -15.31
N THR A 126 33.20 0.26 -14.48
CA THR A 126 34.38 -0.32 -13.82
C THR A 126 35.33 -0.95 -14.84
N GLN A 127 34.80 -1.62 -15.88
CA GLN A 127 35.61 -2.15 -16.97
C GLN A 127 36.28 -1.06 -17.82
N MET A 128 35.58 0.04 -18.11
CA MET A 128 36.17 1.18 -18.82
C MET A 128 37.31 1.80 -18.00
N GLN A 129 37.10 2.03 -16.70
CA GLN A 129 38.10 2.62 -15.83
C GLN A 129 39.32 1.71 -15.57
N GLY A 130 39.10 0.39 -15.49
CA GLY A 130 40.18 -0.59 -15.43
C GLY A 130 41.01 -0.67 -16.72
N SER A 131 40.36 -0.55 -17.88
CA SER A 131 41.04 -0.52 -19.18
C SER A 131 41.85 0.77 -19.39
N GLU A 132 41.30 1.92 -18.99
CA GLU A 132 41.99 3.23 -19.05
C GLU A 132 43.21 3.26 -18.13
N GLY A 133 43.06 2.81 -16.88
CA GLY A 133 44.17 2.75 -15.92
C GLY A 133 45.30 1.81 -16.34
N SER A 134 44.97 0.69 -17.00
CA SER A 134 45.98 -0.24 -17.51
C SER A 134 46.73 0.31 -18.74
N GLN A 135 46.05 1.09 -19.60
CA GLN A 135 46.67 1.76 -20.74
C GLN A 135 47.55 2.93 -20.31
N ASP A 136 47.11 3.74 -19.35
CA ASP A 136 47.89 4.84 -18.80
C ASP A 136 49.12 4.35 -18.04
N SER A 137 48.97 3.26 -17.27
CA SER A 137 50.11 2.63 -16.59
C SER A 137 51.13 2.08 -17.59
N ALA A 138 50.68 1.44 -18.67
CA ALA A 138 51.55 0.95 -19.73
C ALA A 138 52.24 2.10 -20.48
N TYR A 139 51.53 3.22 -20.72
CA TYR A 139 52.08 4.41 -21.37
C TYR A 139 53.12 5.12 -20.50
N MET A 140 52.89 5.24 -19.19
CA MET A 140 53.83 5.82 -18.24
C MET A 140 55.07 4.95 -18.04
N VAL A 141 54.93 3.63 -17.99
CA VAL A 141 56.06 2.68 -17.96
C VAL A 141 56.87 2.74 -19.25
N LYS A 142 56.23 2.93 -20.40
CA LYS A 142 56.93 3.10 -21.68
C LYS A 142 57.67 4.44 -21.72
N LYS A 143 57.04 5.52 -21.25
CA LYS A 143 57.63 6.86 -21.21
C LYS A 143 58.74 7.00 -20.16
N SER A 144 58.73 6.23 -19.08
CA SER A 144 59.83 6.21 -18.10
C SER A 144 61.05 5.43 -18.61
N LYS A 145 60.85 4.42 -19.47
CA LYS A 145 61.93 3.68 -20.13
C LYS A 145 62.65 4.46 -21.23
N PHE A 146 62.06 5.52 -21.76
CA PHE A 146 62.70 6.39 -22.75
C PHE A 146 62.91 7.79 -22.15
N PRO A 147 64.14 8.15 -21.73
CA PRO A 147 64.41 9.50 -21.21
C PRO A 147 64.12 10.54 -22.29
N LYS A 148 63.58 11.69 -21.89
CA LYS A 148 63.54 12.87 -22.76
C LYS A 148 64.96 13.40 -22.91
N ASP A 149 65.53 13.24 -24.10
CA ASP A 149 66.79 13.89 -24.45
C ASP A 149 66.56 15.39 -24.56
N ASN A 150 67.13 16.14 -23.62
CA ASN A 150 67.09 17.59 -23.59
C ASN A 150 68.00 18.16 -24.69
N VAL A 151 67.44 18.90 -25.64
CA VAL A 151 68.21 19.81 -26.49
C VAL A 151 67.83 21.25 -26.13
N GLY A 152 68.77 21.93 -25.47
CA GLY A 152 68.63 23.32 -25.04
C GLY A 152 68.67 24.34 -26.19
N PRO A 153 68.37 25.63 -25.91
CA PRO A 153 68.32 26.65 -26.94
C PRO A 153 69.74 27.09 -27.36
N ARG A 154 70.02 27.02 -28.67
CA ARG A 154 71.20 27.63 -29.29
C ARG A 154 71.04 29.14 -29.31
N LYS A 155 72.02 29.85 -28.73
CA LYS A 155 72.21 31.30 -28.87
C LYS A 155 72.57 31.66 -30.31
N GLY A 156 72.00 32.76 -30.80
CA GLY A 156 72.35 33.48 -32.02
C GLY A 156 71.68 34.83 -31.97
#